data_AF-A6Q4W3-F1
#
_entry.id   AF-A6Q4W3-F1
#
_cell.length_a   1.000
_cell.length_b   1.000
_cell.length_c   1.000
_cell.angle_alpha   90.00
_cell.angle_beta   90.00
_cell.angle_gamma   90.00
#
_symmetry.space_group_name_H-M   'P 1'
#
loop_
_entity.id
_entity.type
_entity.pdbx_description
1 polymer ?
#
loop_
_entity_poly.entity_id
_entity_poly.type
_entity_poly.pdbx_seq_one_letter_code
_entity_poly.pdbx_strand_id
1 'polypeptide(L)'
;MKKIAKHILYSFYLSLIFLLPDLLFALFHPNYYTFQLPSFIKEYSALFLISFLILLIKNYWIRVGFALFIAILSFVQLMHFSYFHSYILPYEVGLANQIPEMFDTLDIVMPYVKLPLIIFFSQAVLLFYFLKKLHTISMKYAPVVLALLLAIGPISALKRKKVYNYMPKTTSLSFKNSFTAISWHIAKNLLQHNNTQHKTFKPYIVKKVSRPLAENIIVVMGESLTKDKMSLFGYPKETTPYLDKLKNSPRFLYTWGHSAGVTTDVSVPTFFSLKREPQNIQPLITNSANLLKLAKDQNYSTFFITMQSLYVIGGVLSDFSDTTKVLQGYDEKLAQYLDTIKKKEKNFIVLHQRNSHSAYEHYTPPAFYHYPFKGLPFHEYMLGSYLNSIRYTDFILHSIFEKADAMPGCTLVFFTSDHGEMMGEKSEHGRYGHVYLGFEDTKVPMIIYASKGCNVEQFHHEFNLSHIISHYQFGKMIAKALGYEIINPNEDGTYYVNGIDISGNAGFISYKKRHP
;
A
#
# COMPACT_ATOMS: atom_id res chain seq x y z
N MET A 1 -24.07 -20.03 -45.99
CA MET A 1 -22.94 -20.84 -45.49
C MET A 1 -21.58 -20.13 -45.58
N LYS A 2 -21.09 -19.68 -46.75
CA LYS A 2 -19.75 -19.05 -46.89
C LYS A 2 -19.49 -17.85 -45.96
N LYS A 3 -20.46 -16.95 -45.76
CA LYS A 3 -20.31 -15.78 -44.87
C LYS A 3 -20.16 -16.16 -43.38
N ILE A 4 -20.88 -17.20 -42.94
CA ILE A 4 -20.84 -17.69 -41.56
C ILE A 4 -19.50 -18.36 -41.28
N ALA A 5 -19.04 -19.23 -42.19
CA ALA A 5 -17.72 -19.85 -42.09
C ALA A 5 -16.59 -18.80 -42.03
N LYS A 6 -16.66 -17.76 -42.87
CA LYS A 6 -15.74 -16.63 -42.84
C LYS A 6 -15.79 -15.85 -41.53
N HIS A 7 -16.99 -15.67 -40.96
CA HIS A 7 -17.16 -15.01 -39.66
C HIS A 7 -16.49 -15.82 -38.53
N ILE A 8 -16.75 -17.13 -38.47
CA ILE A 8 -16.13 -18.05 -37.50
C ILE A 8 -14.60 -18.00 -37.59
N LEU A 9 -14.05 -18.07 -38.81
CA LEU A 9 -12.61 -17.98 -39.04
C LEU A 9 -12.03 -16.64 -38.57
N TYR A 10 -12.72 -15.54 -38.83
CA TYR A 10 -12.29 -14.22 -38.39
C TYR A 10 -12.38 -14.02 -36.88
N SER A 11 -13.39 -14.62 -36.22
CA SER A 11 -13.47 -14.66 -34.75
C SER A 11 -12.30 -15.43 -34.15
N PHE A 12 -11.87 -16.51 -34.80
CA PHE A 12 -10.67 -17.26 -34.39
C PHE A 12 -9.41 -16.38 -34.48
N TYR A 13 -9.18 -15.69 -35.60
CA TYR A 13 -8.05 -14.78 -35.73
C TYR A 13 -8.07 -13.62 -34.72
N LEU A 14 -9.24 -13.02 -34.49
CA LEU A 14 -9.37 -11.97 -33.47
C LEU A 14 -9.08 -12.49 -32.06
N SER A 15 -9.47 -13.73 -31.76
CA SER A 15 -9.15 -14.38 -30.47
C SER A 15 -7.64 -14.58 -30.31
N LEU A 16 -6.94 -15.00 -31.37
CA LEU A 16 -5.48 -15.09 -31.36
C LEU A 16 -4.82 -13.72 -31.13
N ILE A 17 -5.33 -12.65 -31.73
CA ILE A 17 -4.84 -11.29 -31.50
C ILE A 17 -4.99 -10.89 -30.03
N PHE A 18 -6.08 -11.27 -29.38
CA PHE A 18 -6.27 -11.03 -27.96
C PHE A 18 -5.37 -11.87 -27.05
N LEU A 19 -4.86 -13.02 -27.51
CA LEU A 19 -3.88 -13.84 -26.79
C LEU A 19 -2.44 -13.35 -26.94
N LEU A 20 -2.14 -12.54 -27.97
CA LEU A 20 -0.76 -12.08 -28.24
C LEU A 20 -0.10 -11.41 -27.03
N PRO A 21 -0.77 -10.57 -26.22
CA PRO A 21 -0.14 -9.97 -25.06
C PRO A 21 0.38 -11.00 -24.06
N ASP A 22 -0.44 -11.97 -23.64
CA ASP A 22 -0.03 -13.03 -22.73
C ASP A 22 1.13 -13.86 -23.30
N LEU A 23 1.06 -14.21 -24.59
CA LEU A 23 2.08 -15.02 -25.27
C LEU A 23 3.42 -14.29 -25.36
N LEU A 24 3.41 -13.05 -25.85
CA LEU A 24 4.62 -12.23 -25.98
C LEU A 24 5.22 -11.93 -24.62
N PHE A 25 4.38 -11.63 -23.61
CA PHE A 25 4.85 -11.33 -22.27
C PHE A 25 5.51 -12.53 -21.59
N ALA A 26 4.95 -13.73 -21.75
CA ALA A 26 5.50 -14.97 -21.22
C ALA A 26 6.92 -15.29 -21.74
N LEU A 27 7.27 -14.84 -22.95
CA LEU A 27 8.63 -15.03 -23.51
C LEU A 27 9.70 -14.28 -22.72
N PHE A 28 9.33 -13.17 -22.06
CA PHE A 28 10.25 -12.33 -21.30
C PHE A 28 10.11 -12.51 -19.77
N HIS A 29 9.06 -13.18 -19.30
CA HIS A 29 8.77 -13.37 -17.87
C HIS A 29 8.56 -14.86 -17.55
N PRO A 30 9.63 -15.59 -17.16
CA PRO A 30 9.56 -17.03 -16.89
C PRO A 30 8.56 -17.44 -15.79
N ASN A 31 8.25 -16.52 -14.87
CA ASN A 31 7.29 -16.73 -13.78
C ASN A 31 5.84 -16.34 -14.14
N TYR A 32 5.57 -16.04 -15.41
CA TYR A 32 4.24 -15.72 -15.91
C TYR A 32 3.52 -16.98 -16.41
N TYR A 33 2.81 -17.65 -15.51
CA TYR A 33 2.27 -18.99 -15.73
C TYR A 33 0.89 -19.03 -16.40
N THR A 34 0.74 -18.51 -17.61
CA THR A 34 -0.52 -18.61 -18.37
C THR A 34 -0.59 -19.94 -19.17
N PHE A 35 -1.77 -20.28 -19.72
CA PHE A 35 -1.99 -21.43 -20.63
C PHE A 35 -2.13 -22.84 -20.01
N GLN A 36 -2.43 -22.98 -18.71
CA GLN A 36 -2.65 -24.32 -18.13
C GLN A 36 -4.02 -24.94 -18.47
N LEU A 37 -4.02 -26.22 -18.83
CA LEU A 37 -5.24 -27.01 -19.10
C LEU A 37 -5.87 -27.53 -17.79
N PRO A 38 -7.22 -27.62 -17.68
CA PRO A 38 -8.23 -27.30 -18.69
C PRO A 38 -8.72 -25.84 -18.66
N SER A 39 -8.20 -25.01 -17.74
CA SER A 39 -8.64 -23.62 -17.55
C SER A 39 -8.51 -22.81 -18.84
N PHE A 40 -7.42 -22.98 -19.58
CA PHE A 40 -7.19 -22.30 -20.85
C PHE A 40 -8.30 -22.54 -21.89
N ILE A 41 -8.81 -23.77 -22.05
CA ILE A 41 -9.86 -24.07 -23.05
C ILE A 41 -11.14 -23.27 -22.75
N LYS A 42 -11.54 -23.19 -21.47
CA LYS A 42 -12.73 -22.45 -21.05
C LYS A 42 -12.56 -20.95 -21.32
N GLU A 43 -11.39 -20.41 -21.02
CA GLU A 43 -11.08 -18.99 -21.19
C GLU A 43 -10.97 -18.61 -22.67
N TYR A 44 -10.33 -19.45 -23.47
CA TYR A 44 -10.25 -19.27 -24.90
C TYR A 44 -11.63 -19.33 -25.56
N SER A 45 -12.49 -20.26 -25.13
CA SER A 45 -13.86 -20.35 -25.64
C SER A 45 -14.68 -19.10 -25.31
N ALA A 46 -14.51 -18.52 -24.12
CA ALA A 46 -15.12 -17.24 -23.76
C ALA A 46 -14.58 -16.09 -24.63
N LEU A 47 -13.26 -16.04 -24.84
CA LEU A 47 -12.61 -15.05 -25.70
C LEU A 47 -13.05 -15.15 -27.16
N PHE A 48 -13.26 -16.38 -27.66
CA PHE A 48 -13.81 -16.65 -28.98
C PHE A 48 -15.24 -16.16 -29.11
N LEU A 49 -16.10 -16.41 -28.11
CA LEU A 49 -17.45 -15.88 -28.08
C LEU A 49 -17.47 -14.35 -28.08
N ILE A 50 -16.62 -13.71 -27.28
CA ILE A 50 -16.47 -12.25 -27.25
C ILE A 50 -16.04 -11.74 -28.63
N SER A 51 -15.03 -12.36 -29.24
CA SER A 51 -14.53 -12.00 -30.57
C SER A 51 -15.62 -12.14 -31.65
N PHE A 52 -16.41 -13.19 -31.58
CA PHE A 52 -17.56 -13.40 -32.46
C PHE A 52 -18.60 -12.28 -32.31
N LEU A 53 -18.97 -11.93 -31.08
CA LEU A 53 -19.93 -10.84 -30.83
C LEU A 53 -19.38 -9.47 -31.26
N ILE A 54 -18.09 -9.18 -31.05
CA ILE A 54 -17.44 -7.96 -31.52
C ILE A 54 -17.58 -7.84 -33.05
N LEU A 55 -17.30 -8.91 -33.82
CA LEU A 55 -17.37 -8.86 -35.27
C LEU A 55 -18.79 -8.68 -35.83
N LEU A 56 -19.84 -9.01 -35.05
CA LEU A 56 -21.25 -8.76 -35.41
C LEU A 56 -21.65 -7.27 -35.28
N ILE A 57 -20.85 -6.44 -34.62
CA ILE A 57 -21.15 -5.03 -34.43
C ILE A 57 -20.97 -4.28 -35.75
N LYS A 58 -22.04 -3.65 -36.26
CA LYS A 58 -22.02 -2.91 -37.53
C LYS A 58 -21.10 -1.67 -37.49
N ASN A 59 -21.19 -0.88 -36.43
CA ASN A 59 -20.43 0.36 -36.29
C ASN A 59 -18.95 0.06 -35.98
N TYR A 60 -18.06 0.53 -36.83
CA TYR A 60 -16.61 0.31 -36.70
C TYR A 60 -16.04 0.83 -35.38
N TRP A 61 -16.42 2.04 -34.97
CA TRP A 61 -15.89 2.66 -33.74
C TRP A 61 -16.38 1.95 -32.48
N ILE A 62 -17.63 1.50 -32.45
CA ILE A 62 -18.15 0.70 -31.33
C ILE A 62 -17.40 -0.64 -31.26
N ARG A 63 -17.14 -1.26 -32.41
CA ARG A 63 -16.38 -2.52 -32.49
C ARG A 63 -14.96 -2.36 -31.94
N VAL A 64 -14.27 -1.30 -32.38
CA VAL A 64 -12.94 -0.94 -31.88
C VAL A 64 -12.98 -0.66 -30.39
N GLY A 65 -13.98 0.07 -29.89
CA GLY A 65 -14.14 0.36 -28.46
C GLY A 65 -14.19 -0.90 -27.60
N PHE A 66 -15.00 -1.89 -27.97
CA PHE A 66 -15.04 -3.18 -27.26
C PHE A 66 -13.72 -3.96 -27.36
N ALA A 67 -13.08 -3.96 -28.52
CA ALA A 67 -11.81 -4.65 -28.69
C ALA A 67 -10.67 -4.00 -27.87
N LEU A 68 -10.61 -2.66 -27.86
CA LEU A 68 -9.69 -1.91 -27.03
C LEU A 68 -9.96 -2.11 -25.55
N PHE A 69 -11.22 -2.23 -25.13
CA PHE A 69 -11.54 -2.58 -23.74
C PHE A 69 -10.90 -3.92 -23.33
N ILE A 70 -10.98 -4.97 -24.15
CA ILE A 70 -10.31 -6.26 -23.87
C ILE A 70 -8.78 -6.12 -23.89
N ALA A 71 -8.23 -5.33 -24.81
CA ALA A 71 -6.79 -5.05 -24.88
C ALA A 71 -6.30 -4.28 -23.63
N ILE A 72 -7.04 -3.29 -23.15
CA ILE A 72 -6.75 -2.51 -21.95
C ILE A 72 -6.75 -3.39 -20.71
N LEU A 73 -7.72 -4.32 -20.58
CA LEU A 73 -7.72 -5.29 -19.48
C LEU A 73 -6.44 -6.12 -19.43
N SER A 74 -5.93 -6.54 -20.59
CA SER A 74 -4.66 -7.26 -20.66
C SER A 74 -3.49 -6.34 -20.31
N PHE A 75 -3.44 -5.17 -20.92
CA PHE A 75 -2.39 -4.17 -20.70
C PHE A 75 -2.23 -3.82 -19.21
N VAL A 76 -3.32 -3.49 -18.52
CA VAL A 76 -3.32 -3.13 -17.10
C VAL A 76 -2.76 -4.28 -16.24
N GLN A 77 -3.14 -5.53 -16.53
CA GLN A 77 -2.60 -6.69 -15.82
C GLN A 77 -1.09 -6.86 -16.04
N LEU A 78 -0.61 -6.72 -17.28
CA LEU A 78 0.80 -6.89 -17.63
C LEU A 78 1.66 -5.77 -17.06
N MET A 79 1.15 -4.54 -17.08
CA MET A 79 1.77 -3.39 -16.42
C MET A 79 1.99 -3.66 -14.93
N HIS A 80 0.93 -4.08 -14.23
CA HIS A 80 1.01 -4.42 -12.81
C HIS A 80 2.00 -5.55 -12.54
N PHE A 81 1.97 -6.62 -13.35
CA PHE A 81 2.88 -7.75 -13.20
C PHE A 81 4.33 -7.35 -13.44
N SER A 82 4.61 -6.47 -14.40
CA SER A 82 5.97 -6.04 -14.71
C SER A 82 6.62 -5.26 -13.57
N TYR A 83 5.82 -4.59 -12.74
CA TYR A 83 6.30 -3.79 -11.62
C TYR A 83 6.25 -4.56 -10.29
N PHE A 84 5.09 -5.07 -9.91
CA PHE A 84 4.87 -5.75 -8.62
C PHE A 84 5.19 -7.25 -8.63
N HIS A 85 5.45 -7.83 -9.81
CA HIS A 85 5.61 -9.28 -10.01
C HIS A 85 4.41 -10.09 -9.49
N SER A 86 3.23 -9.48 -9.53
CA SER A 86 2.00 -10.02 -8.97
C SER A 86 0.80 -9.66 -9.86
N TYR A 87 -0.30 -10.40 -9.68
CA TYR A 87 -1.54 -10.11 -10.37
C TYR A 87 -2.40 -9.16 -9.53
N ILE A 88 -2.96 -8.12 -10.18
CA ILE A 88 -3.95 -7.21 -9.60
C ILE A 88 -5.00 -7.97 -8.81
N LEU A 89 -5.12 -7.62 -7.54
CA LEU A 89 -6.14 -8.12 -6.63
C LEU A 89 -7.38 -7.21 -6.71
N PRO A 90 -8.59 -7.78 -6.52
CA PRO A 90 -9.85 -7.05 -6.57
C PRO A 90 -9.90 -5.74 -5.77
N TYR A 91 -9.21 -5.68 -4.63
CA TYR A 91 -9.17 -4.49 -3.82
C TYR A 91 -8.27 -3.41 -4.44
N GLU A 92 -7.09 -3.76 -4.96
CA GLU A 92 -6.07 -2.85 -5.52
C GLU A 92 -6.58 -1.97 -6.66
N VAL A 93 -7.65 -2.38 -7.35
CA VAL A 93 -8.33 -1.58 -8.37
C VAL A 93 -8.76 -0.19 -7.84
N GLY A 94 -9.05 -0.08 -6.54
CA GLY A 94 -9.41 1.19 -5.91
C GLY A 94 -8.26 2.20 -5.77
N LEU A 95 -7.02 1.76 -5.93
CA LEU A 95 -5.83 2.61 -5.87
C LEU A 95 -5.59 3.42 -7.15
N ALA A 96 -6.46 3.29 -8.17
CA ALA A 96 -6.38 4.10 -9.38
C ALA A 96 -6.42 5.62 -9.09
N ASN A 97 -6.94 6.05 -7.94
CA ASN A 97 -6.92 7.46 -7.53
C ASN A 97 -5.51 7.97 -7.15
N GLN A 98 -4.54 7.07 -6.95
CA GLN A 98 -3.13 7.38 -6.64
C GLN A 98 -2.25 7.48 -7.90
N ILE A 99 -2.82 7.30 -9.10
CA ILE A 99 -2.12 7.47 -10.39
C ILE A 99 -1.36 8.81 -10.51
N PRO A 100 -1.84 9.96 -9.96
CA PRO A 100 -1.07 11.20 -9.99
C PRO A 100 0.35 11.07 -9.41
N GLU A 101 0.55 10.28 -8.35
CA GLU A 101 1.86 10.09 -7.71
C GLU A 101 2.79 9.21 -8.54
N MET A 102 2.22 8.35 -9.39
CA MET A 102 3.01 7.54 -10.33
C MET A 102 3.62 8.37 -11.46
N PHE A 103 3.07 9.56 -11.78
CA PHE A 103 3.65 10.42 -12.81
C PHE A 103 4.97 11.05 -12.38
N ASP A 104 5.14 11.35 -11.09
CA ASP A 104 6.36 11.96 -10.54
C ASP A 104 7.59 11.02 -10.65
N THR A 105 7.36 9.71 -10.75
CA THR A 105 8.40 8.67 -10.83
C THR A 105 8.41 7.95 -12.19
N LEU A 106 7.67 8.48 -13.18
CA LEU A 106 7.43 7.80 -14.46
C LEU A 106 8.73 7.44 -15.19
N ASP A 107 9.70 8.36 -15.23
CA ASP A 107 10.99 8.14 -15.90
C ASP A 107 11.76 6.95 -15.32
N ILE A 108 11.63 6.74 -14.01
CA ILE A 108 12.32 5.67 -13.27
C ILE A 108 11.60 4.33 -13.47
N VAL A 109 10.27 4.34 -13.52
CA VAL A 109 9.45 3.14 -13.75
C VAL A 109 9.43 2.74 -15.24
N MET A 110 9.68 3.68 -16.14
CA MET A 110 9.61 3.51 -17.60
C MET A 110 10.31 2.25 -18.13
N PRO A 111 11.55 1.90 -17.72
CA PRO A 111 12.22 0.68 -18.18
C PRO A 111 11.40 -0.61 -17.98
N TYR A 112 10.62 -0.67 -16.90
CA TYR A 112 9.84 -1.85 -16.52
C TYR A 112 8.47 -1.91 -17.22
N VAL A 113 7.93 -0.77 -17.64
CA VAL A 113 6.61 -0.68 -18.30
C VAL A 113 6.69 -0.59 -19.82
N LYS A 114 7.89 -0.40 -20.39
CA LYS A 114 8.13 -0.33 -21.84
C LYS A 114 7.59 -1.54 -22.60
N LEU A 115 7.84 -2.76 -22.12
CA LEU A 115 7.41 -3.97 -22.83
C LEU A 115 5.86 -4.07 -22.90
N PRO A 116 5.10 -3.97 -21.80
CA PRO A 116 3.64 -3.89 -21.86
C PRO A 116 3.11 -2.77 -22.77
N LEU A 117 3.74 -1.59 -22.76
CA LEU A 117 3.37 -0.47 -23.63
C LEU A 117 3.55 -0.82 -25.12
N ILE A 118 4.71 -1.36 -25.49
CA ILE A 118 5.01 -1.79 -26.87
C ILE A 118 4.00 -2.85 -27.32
N ILE A 119 3.72 -3.85 -26.48
CA ILE A 119 2.73 -4.90 -26.75
C ILE A 119 1.35 -4.28 -26.95
N PHE A 120 0.92 -3.39 -26.07
CA PHE A 120 -0.40 -2.75 -26.15
C PHE A 120 -0.56 -1.88 -27.39
N PHE A 121 0.38 -1.00 -27.70
CA PHE A 121 0.30 -0.15 -28.89
C PHE A 121 0.35 -0.97 -30.18
N SER A 122 1.21 -2.00 -30.23
CA SER A 122 1.26 -2.93 -31.38
C SER A 122 -0.06 -3.67 -31.56
N GLN A 123 -0.65 -4.15 -30.46
CA GLN A 123 -1.97 -4.80 -30.48
C GLN A 123 -3.07 -3.83 -30.91
N ALA A 124 -3.06 -2.59 -30.42
CA ALA A 124 -4.05 -1.58 -30.77
C ALA A 124 -4.02 -1.27 -32.28
N VAL A 125 -2.83 -1.03 -32.85
CA VAL A 125 -2.66 -0.82 -34.30
C VAL A 125 -3.17 -2.02 -35.09
N LEU A 126 -2.83 -3.24 -34.64
CA LEU A 126 -3.30 -4.47 -35.26
C LEU A 126 -4.84 -4.56 -35.22
N LEU A 127 -5.46 -4.26 -34.09
CA LEU A 127 -6.91 -4.24 -33.92
C LEU A 127 -7.59 -3.22 -34.84
N PHE A 128 -7.08 -1.98 -34.94
CA PHE A 128 -7.62 -0.97 -35.86
C PHE A 128 -7.62 -1.46 -37.32
N TYR A 129 -6.51 -2.06 -37.76
CA TYR A 129 -6.40 -2.58 -39.13
C TYR A 129 -7.31 -3.81 -39.36
N PHE A 130 -7.26 -4.80 -38.46
CA PHE A 130 -7.99 -6.05 -38.59
C PHE A 130 -9.51 -5.83 -38.53
N LEU A 131 -9.98 -5.02 -37.58
CA LEU A 131 -11.43 -4.80 -37.41
C LEU A 131 -12.06 -4.04 -38.57
N LYS A 132 -11.28 -3.24 -39.32
CA LYS A 132 -11.75 -2.60 -40.55
C LYS A 132 -11.98 -3.62 -41.68
N LYS A 133 -11.15 -4.67 -41.76
CA LYS A 133 -11.17 -5.66 -42.85
C LYS A 133 -12.06 -6.89 -42.61
N LEU A 134 -12.26 -7.28 -41.34
CA LEU A 134 -12.86 -8.57 -40.98
C LEU A 134 -14.39 -8.53 -40.75
N HIS A 135 -15.09 -7.53 -41.26
CA HIS A 135 -16.56 -7.50 -41.16
C HIS A 135 -17.21 -8.41 -42.21
N THR A 136 -18.13 -9.27 -41.78
CA THR A 136 -18.84 -10.19 -42.69
C THR A 136 -20.35 -10.14 -42.52
N ILE A 137 -20.81 -10.31 -41.28
CA ILE A 137 -22.21 -10.36 -40.88
C ILE A 137 -22.39 -9.30 -39.79
N SER A 138 -23.54 -8.64 -39.78
CA SER A 138 -23.89 -7.66 -38.76
C SER A 138 -25.20 -8.01 -38.07
N MET A 139 -25.28 -7.74 -36.77
CA MET A 139 -26.51 -7.81 -35.99
C MET A 139 -26.71 -6.46 -35.29
N LYS A 140 -27.90 -5.86 -35.46
CA LYS A 140 -28.25 -4.53 -34.91
C LYS A 140 -28.00 -4.45 -33.40
N TYR A 141 -28.35 -5.49 -32.67
CA TYR A 141 -28.27 -5.54 -31.21
C TYR A 141 -27.00 -6.21 -30.66
N ALA A 142 -26.00 -6.55 -31.51
CA ALA A 142 -24.75 -7.15 -31.05
C ALA A 142 -24.02 -6.35 -29.94
N PRO A 143 -23.93 -5.00 -30.00
CA PRO A 143 -23.33 -4.22 -28.90
C PRO A 143 -24.05 -4.42 -27.57
N VAL A 144 -25.38 -4.49 -27.59
CA VAL A 144 -26.20 -4.69 -26.40
C VAL A 144 -25.99 -6.09 -25.83
N VAL A 145 -26.01 -7.11 -26.69
CA VAL A 145 -25.74 -8.50 -26.28
C VAL A 145 -24.36 -8.64 -25.65
N LEU A 146 -23.33 -8.02 -26.26
CA LEU A 146 -21.97 -8.03 -25.71
C LEU A 146 -21.88 -7.25 -24.39
N ALA A 147 -22.51 -6.09 -24.29
CA ALA A 147 -22.56 -5.32 -23.04
C ALA A 147 -23.24 -6.12 -21.92
N LEU A 148 -24.36 -6.79 -22.20
CA LEU A 148 -25.05 -7.66 -21.25
C LEU A 148 -24.18 -8.86 -20.84
N LEU A 149 -23.45 -9.46 -21.78
CA LEU A 149 -22.51 -10.54 -21.50
C LEU A 149 -21.40 -10.07 -20.54
N LEU A 150 -20.81 -8.91 -20.78
CA LEU A 150 -19.80 -8.32 -19.89
C LEU A 150 -20.39 -7.87 -18.55
N ALA A 151 -21.66 -7.46 -18.50
CA ALA A 151 -22.33 -7.11 -17.25
C ALA A 151 -22.53 -8.32 -16.31
N ILE A 152 -22.48 -9.56 -16.81
CA ILE A 152 -22.58 -10.77 -15.98
C ILE A 152 -21.49 -10.81 -14.90
N GLY A 153 -20.27 -10.35 -15.21
CA GLY A 153 -19.16 -10.30 -14.25
C GLY A 153 -19.52 -9.49 -13.00
N PRO A 154 -19.75 -8.17 -13.11
CA PRO A 154 -20.17 -7.33 -12.00
C PRO A 154 -21.48 -7.79 -11.35
N ILE A 155 -22.50 -8.18 -12.12
CA ILE A 155 -23.79 -8.66 -11.57
C ILE A 155 -23.60 -9.93 -10.73
N SER A 156 -22.73 -10.84 -11.16
CA SER A 156 -22.40 -12.04 -10.37
C SER A 156 -21.71 -11.69 -9.06
N ALA A 157 -20.86 -10.66 -9.07
CA ALA A 157 -20.17 -10.15 -7.89
C ALA A 157 -21.09 -9.46 -6.90
N LEU A 158 -22.18 -8.83 -7.36
CA LEU A 158 -23.24 -8.33 -6.47
C LEU A 158 -23.88 -9.47 -5.64
N LYS A 159 -24.02 -10.66 -6.23
CA LYS A 159 -24.62 -11.83 -5.55
C LYS A 159 -23.60 -12.58 -4.67
N ARG A 160 -22.35 -12.70 -5.13
CA ARG A 160 -21.29 -13.47 -4.46
C ARG A 160 -20.41 -12.54 -3.60
N LYS A 161 -20.78 -12.37 -2.33
CA LYS A 161 -20.12 -11.43 -1.41
C LYS A 161 -18.65 -11.73 -1.07
N LYS A 162 -18.17 -12.95 -1.29
CA LYS A 162 -16.83 -13.37 -0.84
C LYS A 162 -15.74 -13.04 -1.87
N VAL A 163 -14.83 -12.15 -1.50
CA VAL A 163 -13.73 -11.63 -2.34
C VAL A 163 -12.80 -12.72 -2.88
N TYR A 164 -12.59 -13.83 -2.17
CA TYR A 164 -11.71 -14.91 -2.62
C TYR A 164 -12.10 -15.51 -3.97
N ASN A 165 -13.39 -15.46 -4.35
CA ASN A 165 -13.87 -15.97 -5.64
C ASN A 165 -13.38 -15.12 -6.83
N TYR A 166 -12.91 -13.91 -6.53
CA TYR A 166 -12.48 -12.91 -7.50
C TYR A 166 -10.97 -12.71 -7.48
N MET A 167 -10.24 -13.44 -6.62
CA MET A 167 -8.79 -13.43 -6.61
C MET A 167 -8.24 -13.93 -7.95
N PRO A 168 -7.18 -13.30 -8.47
CA PRO A 168 -6.56 -13.75 -9.71
C PRO A 168 -6.00 -15.15 -9.55
N LYS A 169 -5.95 -15.88 -10.67
CA LYS A 169 -5.29 -17.18 -10.72
C LYS A 169 -4.10 -17.06 -11.64
N THR A 170 -2.95 -17.55 -11.20
CA THR A 170 -1.70 -17.57 -11.98
C THR A 170 -1.91 -18.17 -13.37
N THR A 171 -2.76 -19.18 -13.45
CA THR A 171 -3.10 -19.93 -14.67
C THR A 171 -4.08 -19.24 -15.63
N SER A 172 -4.73 -18.14 -15.22
CA SER A 172 -5.73 -17.46 -16.05
C SER A 172 -5.08 -16.38 -16.93
N LEU A 173 -5.67 -16.14 -18.10
CA LEU A 173 -5.26 -15.08 -19.03
C LEU A 173 -5.39 -13.69 -18.39
N SER A 174 -4.53 -12.75 -18.82
CA SER A 174 -4.43 -11.40 -18.29
C SER A 174 -5.78 -10.67 -18.26
N PHE A 175 -6.50 -10.70 -19.37
CA PHE A 175 -7.77 -9.99 -19.51
C PHE A 175 -8.80 -10.49 -18.49
N LYS A 176 -8.81 -11.80 -18.20
CA LYS A 176 -9.76 -12.41 -17.29
C LYS A 176 -9.45 -12.05 -15.85
N ASN A 177 -8.17 -12.08 -15.45
CA ASN A 177 -7.77 -11.68 -14.09
C ASN A 177 -8.18 -10.23 -13.83
N SER A 178 -7.85 -9.31 -14.74
CA SER A 178 -8.25 -7.90 -14.62
C SER A 178 -9.77 -7.70 -14.68
N PHE A 179 -10.47 -8.39 -15.58
CA PHE A 179 -11.93 -8.32 -15.67
C PHE A 179 -12.60 -8.79 -14.38
N THR A 180 -12.09 -9.84 -13.76
CA THR A 180 -12.63 -10.40 -12.51
C THR A 180 -12.40 -9.44 -11.34
N ALA A 181 -11.21 -8.86 -11.24
CA ALA A 181 -10.86 -7.85 -10.23
C ALA A 181 -11.75 -6.60 -10.36
N ILE A 182 -11.85 -6.03 -11.56
CA ILE A 182 -12.68 -4.85 -11.86
C ILE A 182 -14.16 -5.15 -11.62
N SER A 183 -14.64 -6.34 -12.01
CA SER A 183 -16.03 -6.74 -11.78
C SER A 183 -16.40 -6.72 -10.31
N TRP A 184 -15.51 -7.23 -9.45
CA TRP A 184 -15.70 -7.19 -8.01
C TRP A 184 -15.65 -5.76 -7.48
N HIS A 185 -14.69 -4.95 -7.93
CA HIS A 185 -14.57 -3.56 -7.51
C HIS A 185 -15.83 -2.74 -7.84
N ILE A 186 -16.35 -2.84 -9.07
CA ILE A 186 -17.60 -2.21 -9.49
C ILE A 186 -18.76 -2.67 -8.60
N ALA A 187 -18.91 -3.99 -8.41
CA ALA A 187 -19.97 -4.54 -7.58
C ALA A 187 -19.87 -4.06 -6.12
N LYS A 188 -18.67 -4.00 -5.55
CA LYS A 188 -18.44 -3.51 -4.19
C LYS A 188 -18.85 -2.04 -4.08
N ASN A 189 -18.45 -1.17 -5.01
CA ASN A 189 -18.81 0.25 -4.95
C ASN A 189 -20.34 0.46 -5.07
N LEU A 190 -21.02 -0.36 -5.88
CA LEU A 190 -22.48 -0.37 -5.98
C LEU A 190 -23.17 -0.91 -4.70
N LEU A 191 -22.57 -1.91 -4.03
CA LEU A 191 -23.09 -2.47 -2.77
C LEU A 191 -22.79 -1.60 -1.55
N GLN A 192 -21.69 -0.84 -1.55
CA GLN A 192 -21.33 0.10 -0.47
C GLN A 192 -22.43 1.14 -0.23
N HIS A 193 -23.24 1.46 -1.25
CA HIS A 193 -24.42 2.32 -1.10
C HIS A 193 -25.60 1.66 -0.37
N ASN A 194 -25.63 0.33 -0.20
CA ASN A 194 -26.87 -0.38 0.15
C ASN A 194 -26.80 -1.37 1.32
N ASN A 195 -25.64 -1.73 1.89
CA ASN A 195 -25.63 -2.64 3.05
C ASN A 195 -24.28 -2.76 3.78
N THR A 196 -23.98 -1.83 4.68
CA THR A 196 -23.15 -2.16 5.85
C THR A 196 -24.08 -2.48 7.00
N GLN A 197 -24.25 -3.78 7.30
CA GLN A 197 -24.62 -4.15 8.66
C GLN A 197 -23.49 -3.65 9.56
N HIS A 198 -23.67 -2.45 10.12
CA HIS A 198 -22.72 -1.92 11.08
C HIS A 198 -22.79 -2.81 12.31
N LYS A 199 -21.75 -3.63 12.48
CA LYS A 199 -21.51 -4.27 13.77
C LYS A 199 -21.46 -3.13 14.79
N THR A 200 -22.35 -3.16 15.78
CA THR A 200 -22.35 -2.13 16.81
C THR A 200 -21.16 -2.36 17.73
N PHE A 201 -20.20 -1.45 17.72
CA PHE A 201 -19.05 -1.47 18.62
C PHE A 201 -19.35 -0.57 19.82
N LYS A 202 -18.92 -0.99 21.01
CA LYS A 202 -18.95 -0.13 22.19
C LYS A 202 -17.97 1.04 22.00
N PRO A 203 -18.32 2.26 22.43
CA PRO A 203 -17.44 3.41 22.28
C PRO A 203 -16.15 3.21 23.08
N TYR A 204 -15.06 3.79 22.59
CA TYR A 204 -13.79 3.79 23.29
C TYR A 204 -13.87 4.77 24.46
N ILE A 205 -13.22 4.42 25.57
CA ILE A 205 -13.17 5.24 26.77
C ILE A 205 -11.74 5.75 26.91
N VAL A 206 -11.60 7.07 26.87
CA VAL A 206 -10.32 7.76 27.04
C VAL A 206 -10.28 8.34 28.45
N LYS A 207 -9.41 7.81 29.32
CA LYS A 207 -9.26 8.28 30.69
C LYS A 207 -7.95 9.04 30.84
N LYS A 208 -8.01 10.23 31.43
CA LYS A 208 -6.82 10.95 31.88
C LYS A 208 -6.39 10.36 33.22
N VAL A 209 -5.22 9.73 33.27
CA VAL A 209 -4.77 8.95 34.44
C VAL A 209 -3.56 9.57 35.14
N SER A 210 -2.77 10.37 34.44
CA SER A 210 -1.56 10.98 35.00
C SER A 210 -1.21 12.29 34.30
N ARG A 211 -0.16 12.95 34.83
CA ARG A 211 0.55 13.97 34.07
C ARG A 211 1.34 13.29 32.93
N PRO A 212 1.58 13.99 31.82
CA PRO A 212 2.41 13.46 30.75
C PRO A 212 3.82 13.09 31.25
N LEU A 213 4.43 12.09 30.63
CA LEU A 213 5.72 11.52 31.03
C LEU A 213 6.93 12.33 30.55
N ALA A 214 6.76 13.22 29.58
CA ALA A 214 7.86 13.95 28.94
C ALA A 214 7.40 15.33 28.46
N GLU A 215 8.25 16.34 28.55
CA GLU A 215 7.98 17.68 28.00
C GLU A 215 7.84 17.64 26.48
N ASN A 216 8.66 16.83 25.81
CA ASN A 216 8.61 16.69 24.36
C ASN A 216 8.31 15.24 23.98
N ILE A 217 7.38 15.05 23.05
CA ILE A 217 7.09 13.75 22.44
C ILE A 217 7.21 13.91 20.94
N ILE A 218 8.16 13.21 20.34
CA ILE A 218 8.37 13.18 18.90
C ILE A 218 7.88 11.83 18.38
N VAL A 219 6.97 11.83 17.41
CA VAL A 219 6.52 10.64 16.70
C VAL A 219 7.04 10.73 15.28
N VAL A 220 8.01 9.88 14.95
CA VAL A 220 8.54 9.74 13.61
C VAL A 220 7.77 8.61 12.92
N MET A 221 6.95 8.97 11.93
CA MET A 221 6.25 8.02 11.08
C MET A 221 7.09 7.82 9.82
N GLY A 222 7.70 6.63 9.73
CA GLY A 222 8.42 6.15 8.57
C GLY A 222 7.48 5.77 7.44
N GLU A 223 8.08 5.59 6.26
CA GLU A 223 7.42 5.23 5.01
C GLU A 223 8.03 3.92 4.51
N SER A 224 7.20 2.90 4.23
CA SER A 224 7.60 1.66 3.54
C SER A 224 8.88 0.97 4.11
N LEU A 225 9.15 1.06 5.41
CA LEU A 225 10.32 0.46 6.05
C LEU A 225 9.99 -0.88 6.71
N THR A 226 10.51 -1.97 6.15
CA THR A 226 10.43 -3.29 6.76
C THR A 226 11.56 -3.57 7.75
N LYS A 227 11.23 -4.25 8.86
CA LYS A 227 12.24 -4.76 9.81
C LYS A 227 13.23 -5.72 9.13
N ASP A 228 12.75 -6.46 8.11
CA ASP A 228 13.46 -7.61 7.54
C ASP A 228 14.73 -7.19 6.78
N LYS A 229 14.88 -5.89 6.50
CA LYS A 229 16.05 -5.30 5.83
C LYS A 229 16.88 -4.38 6.73
N MET A 230 16.63 -4.36 8.04
CA MET A 230 17.39 -3.57 9.03
C MET A 230 18.39 -4.46 9.79
N SER A 231 19.67 -4.08 9.83
CA SER A 231 20.69 -4.78 10.62
C SER A 231 20.40 -4.77 12.12
N LEU A 232 19.61 -3.79 12.57
CA LEU A 232 19.04 -3.74 13.92
C LEU A 232 18.32 -5.05 14.30
N PHE A 233 17.61 -5.65 13.36
CA PHE A 233 16.87 -6.92 13.54
C PHE A 233 17.58 -8.13 12.95
N GLY A 234 18.87 -8.02 12.63
CA GLY A 234 19.71 -9.13 12.17
C GLY A 234 19.80 -9.30 10.65
N TYR A 235 19.37 -8.32 9.85
CA TYR A 235 19.69 -8.33 8.42
C TYR A 235 21.23 -8.31 8.22
N PRO A 236 21.79 -9.17 7.35
CA PRO A 236 23.25 -9.39 7.30
C PRO A 236 24.07 -8.22 6.75
N LYS A 237 23.47 -7.28 6.03
CA LYS A 237 24.16 -6.08 5.55
C LYS A 237 23.95 -4.94 6.53
N GLU A 238 24.97 -4.10 6.73
CA GLU A 238 24.94 -2.96 7.64
C GLU A 238 24.01 -1.86 7.09
N THR A 239 22.72 -1.92 7.42
CA THR A 239 21.72 -0.98 6.91
C THR A 239 21.30 0.05 7.96
N THR A 240 21.51 -0.24 9.23
CA THR A 240 21.21 0.66 10.35
C THR A 240 22.38 0.77 11.34
N PRO A 241 23.57 1.20 10.88
CA PRO A 241 24.79 1.21 11.70
C PRO A 241 24.69 2.07 12.97
N TYR A 242 23.95 3.18 12.94
CA TYR A 242 23.76 3.99 14.13
C TYR A 242 22.85 3.31 15.14
N LEU A 243 21.69 2.81 14.70
CA LEU A 243 20.77 2.09 15.60
C LEU A 243 21.42 0.81 16.18
N ASP A 244 22.29 0.15 15.43
CA ASP A 244 23.06 -1.01 15.90
C ASP A 244 23.92 -0.68 17.13
N LYS A 245 24.52 0.52 17.18
CA LYS A 245 25.32 0.98 18.33
C LYS A 245 24.46 1.24 19.57
N LEU A 246 23.16 1.48 19.39
CA LEU A 246 22.24 1.77 20.49
C LEU A 246 21.63 0.51 21.13
N LYS A 247 21.86 -0.70 20.58
CA LYS A 247 21.24 -1.95 21.07
C LYS A 247 21.38 -2.17 22.58
N ASN A 248 22.51 -1.74 23.16
CA ASN A 248 22.81 -1.89 24.59
C ASN A 248 22.63 -0.59 25.38
N SER A 249 22.15 0.48 24.74
CA SER A 249 21.89 1.76 25.42
C SER A 249 20.65 1.63 26.31
N PRO A 250 20.71 2.03 27.60
CA PRO A 250 19.54 1.97 28.47
C PRO A 250 18.46 2.98 28.09
N ARG A 251 18.74 3.89 27.14
CA ARG A 251 17.80 4.89 26.62
C ARG A 251 17.14 4.47 25.30
N PHE A 252 17.35 3.24 24.86
CA PHE A 252 16.89 2.75 23.56
C PHE A 252 16.16 1.42 23.71
N LEU A 253 14.87 1.42 23.40
CA LEU A 253 14.04 0.22 23.33
C LEU A 253 13.67 -0.02 21.88
N TYR A 254 13.74 -1.26 21.43
CA TYR A 254 13.37 -1.63 20.08
C TYR A 254 12.76 -3.03 20.03
N THR A 255 11.78 -3.19 19.15
CA THR A 255 11.19 -4.46 18.72
C THR A 255 10.65 -4.25 17.31
N TRP A 256 9.91 -5.23 16.81
CA TRP A 256 9.15 -5.07 15.59
C TRP A 256 7.68 -5.39 15.83
N GLY A 257 6.86 -5.03 14.86
CA GLY A 257 5.42 -5.22 14.95
C GLY A 257 4.73 -5.27 13.61
N HIS A 258 3.41 -5.40 13.67
CA HIS A 258 2.57 -5.30 12.48
C HIS A 258 1.94 -3.91 12.37
N SER A 259 2.01 -3.34 11.17
CA SER A 259 1.33 -2.10 10.80
C SER A 259 -0.20 -2.21 10.92
N ALA A 260 -0.87 -1.06 10.96
CA ALA A 260 -2.32 -0.99 11.01
C ALA A 260 -3.00 -1.22 9.64
N GLY A 261 -2.22 -1.10 8.55
CA GLY A 261 -2.63 -1.31 7.17
C GLY A 261 -1.44 -1.66 6.27
N VAL A 262 -1.70 -1.75 4.96
CA VAL A 262 -0.71 -2.06 3.91
C VAL A 262 -0.48 -0.91 2.93
N THR A 263 -1.06 0.26 3.22
CA THR A 263 -0.92 1.51 2.47
C THR A 263 -0.93 2.69 3.43
N THR A 264 -0.21 3.76 3.08
CA THR A 264 -0.08 4.97 3.91
C THR A 264 -1.43 5.61 4.27
N ASP A 265 -2.35 5.74 3.30
CA ASP A 265 -3.68 6.34 3.45
C ASP A 265 -4.62 5.57 4.40
N VAL A 266 -4.26 4.32 4.73
CA VAL A 266 -4.94 3.50 5.73
C VAL A 266 -4.16 3.44 7.03
N SER A 267 -2.87 3.15 6.95
CA SER A 267 -2.00 2.92 8.10
C SER A 267 -1.89 4.14 9.00
N VAL A 268 -1.56 5.30 8.42
CA VAL A 268 -1.27 6.52 9.18
C VAL A 268 -2.51 7.01 9.94
N PRO A 269 -3.68 7.25 9.32
CA PRO A 269 -4.88 7.64 10.07
C PRO A 269 -5.36 6.56 11.06
N THR A 270 -5.22 5.27 10.74
CA THR A 270 -5.60 4.20 11.68
C THR A 270 -4.70 4.19 12.92
N PHE A 271 -3.39 4.39 12.74
CA PHE A 271 -2.42 4.48 13.82
C PHE A 271 -2.72 5.65 14.75
N PHE A 272 -2.84 6.86 14.20
CA PHE A 272 -3.01 8.06 15.01
C PHE A 272 -4.39 8.15 15.68
N SER A 273 -5.44 7.60 15.08
CA SER A 273 -6.77 7.52 15.70
C SER A 273 -6.95 6.33 16.64
N LEU A 274 -5.88 5.54 16.84
CA LEU A 274 -5.88 4.33 17.66
C LEU A 274 -7.03 3.40 17.30
N LYS A 275 -7.35 3.27 16.02
CA LYS A 275 -8.45 2.40 15.59
C LYS A 275 -7.98 0.95 15.56
N ARG A 276 -8.59 0.10 16.41
CA ARG A 276 -8.27 -1.33 16.44
C ARG A 276 -9.07 -2.12 15.42
N GLU A 277 -10.39 -2.03 15.44
CA GLU A 277 -11.23 -2.90 14.61
C GLU A 277 -11.40 -2.31 13.20
N PRO A 278 -11.19 -3.11 12.13
CA PRO A 278 -11.36 -2.68 10.74
C PRO A 278 -12.69 -1.98 10.48
N GLN A 279 -13.79 -2.56 10.95
CA GLN A 279 -15.15 -2.09 10.68
C GLN A 279 -15.65 -1.04 11.69
N ASN A 280 -14.89 -0.73 12.73
CA ASN A 280 -15.25 0.29 13.70
C ASN A 280 -14.69 1.64 13.25
N ILE A 281 -15.45 2.37 12.43
CA ILE A 281 -15.04 3.70 11.93
C ILE A 281 -15.23 4.83 12.95
N GLN A 282 -15.87 4.56 14.09
CA GLN A 282 -16.19 5.58 15.09
C GLN A 282 -14.96 6.32 15.64
N PRO A 283 -13.81 5.68 15.92
CA PRO A 283 -12.60 6.40 16.34
C PRO A 283 -12.09 7.42 15.31
N LEU A 284 -12.33 7.19 14.01
CA LEU A 284 -11.94 8.13 12.93
C LEU A 284 -12.91 9.31 12.81
N ILE A 285 -14.20 9.09 13.08
CA ILE A 285 -15.23 10.13 13.00
C ILE A 285 -15.18 11.02 14.25
N THR A 286 -15.16 10.39 15.43
CA THR A 286 -15.20 11.11 16.71
C THR A 286 -13.84 11.70 17.08
N ASN A 287 -12.75 11.17 16.53
CA ASN A 287 -11.37 11.51 16.88
C ASN A 287 -11.06 11.42 18.39
N SER A 288 -11.89 10.69 19.14
CA SER A 288 -11.83 10.66 20.61
C SER A 288 -10.48 10.18 21.15
N ALA A 289 -9.85 9.24 20.46
CA ALA A 289 -8.55 8.66 20.81
C ALA A 289 -7.39 9.16 19.92
N ASN A 290 -7.61 10.20 19.10
CA ASN A 290 -6.57 10.71 18.19
C ASN A 290 -5.39 11.30 18.96
N LEU A 291 -4.16 10.83 18.69
CA LEU A 291 -2.97 11.21 19.48
C LEU A 291 -2.65 12.71 19.43
N LEU A 292 -2.84 13.39 18.29
CA LEU A 292 -2.64 14.85 18.19
C LEU A 292 -3.68 15.60 19.02
N LYS A 293 -4.95 15.16 18.97
CA LYS A 293 -6.01 15.71 19.81
C LYS A 293 -5.72 15.48 21.30
N LEU A 294 -5.30 14.28 21.71
CA LEU A 294 -4.95 13.97 23.09
C LEU A 294 -3.78 14.83 23.58
N ALA A 295 -2.78 15.09 22.73
CA ALA A 295 -1.68 15.98 23.05
C ALA A 295 -2.16 17.43 23.28
N LYS A 296 -3.04 17.92 22.40
CA LYS A 296 -3.66 19.24 22.54
C LYS A 296 -4.49 19.35 23.83
N ASP A 297 -5.25 18.31 24.18
CA ASP A 297 -6.01 18.22 25.43
C ASP A 297 -5.11 18.20 26.70
N GLN A 298 -3.81 17.93 26.55
CA GLN A 298 -2.78 18.05 27.58
C GLN A 298 -1.91 19.31 27.46
N ASN A 299 -2.37 20.31 26.71
CA ASN A 299 -1.72 21.61 26.48
C ASN A 299 -0.35 21.51 25.79
N TYR A 300 -0.11 20.48 24.98
CA TYR A 300 1.05 20.46 24.08
C TYR A 300 0.82 21.42 22.91
N SER A 301 1.89 22.09 22.47
CA SER A 301 1.91 22.63 21.10
C SER A 301 2.12 21.49 20.12
N THR A 302 1.23 21.37 19.14
CA THR A 302 1.14 20.22 18.24
C THR A 302 1.64 20.56 16.84
N PHE A 303 2.55 19.75 16.31
CA PHE A 303 3.17 19.94 14.99
C PHE A 303 2.99 18.70 14.13
N PHE A 304 2.60 18.88 12.87
CA PHE A 304 2.56 17.82 11.86
C PHE A 304 3.40 18.24 10.65
N ILE A 305 4.60 17.69 10.54
CA ILE A 305 5.59 18.05 9.53
C ILE A 305 5.80 16.85 8.62
N THR A 306 5.51 17.00 7.34
CA THR A 306 5.46 15.88 6.39
C THR A 306 6.29 16.16 5.14
N MET A 307 6.95 15.12 4.62
CA MET A 307 7.60 15.10 3.30
C MET A 307 6.65 14.61 2.19
N GLN A 308 5.45 14.16 2.58
CA GLN A 308 4.41 13.67 1.69
C GLN A 308 3.25 14.65 1.51
N SER A 309 2.49 14.47 0.43
CA SER A 309 1.28 15.23 0.15
C SER A 309 0.21 15.01 1.22
N LEU A 310 -0.47 16.07 1.64
CA LEU A 310 -1.64 15.97 2.54
C LEU A 310 -2.82 15.22 1.91
N TYR A 311 -2.83 15.09 0.57
CA TYR A 311 -3.83 14.30 -0.14
C TYR A 311 -3.80 12.81 0.26
N VAL A 312 -2.60 12.25 0.50
CA VAL A 312 -2.41 10.83 0.86
C VAL A 312 -2.85 10.55 2.29
N ILE A 313 -2.61 11.49 3.19
CA ILE A 313 -2.74 11.27 4.64
C ILE A 313 -4.17 11.51 5.13
N GLY A 314 -4.96 12.27 4.35
CA GLY A 314 -6.31 12.70 4.72
C GLY A 314 -6.31 13.71 5.87
N GLY A 315 -7.24 14.68 5.86
CA GLY A 315 -7.28 15.78 6.84
C GLY A 315 -7.40 15.36 8.32
N VAL A 316 -7.68 14.08 8.60
CA VAL A 316 -7.89 13.49 9.93
C VAL A 316 -6.73 13.79 10.92
N LEU A 317 -5.52 14.06 10.43
CA LEU A 317 -4.37 14.36 11.29
C LEU A 317 -4.04 15.86 11.34
N SER A 318 -4.11 16.57 10.22
CA SER A 318 -3.75 17.99 10.17
C SER A 318 -4.68 18.85 11.03
N ASP A 319 -5.96 18.48 11.14
CA ASP A 319 -6.99 19.27 11.82
C ASP A 319 -6.72 19.47 13.32
N PHE A 320 -5.94 18.57 13.94
CA PHE A 320 -5.60 18.65 15.37
C PHE A 320 -4.22 19.24 15.63
N SER A 321 -3.46 19.59 14.59
CA SER A 321 -2.16 20.24 14.73
C SER A 321 -2.30 21.76 14.81
N ASP A 322 -1.52 22.42 15.66
CA ASP A 322 -1.40 23.88 15.67
C ASP A 322 -0.54 24.37 14.50
N THR A 323 0.32 23.49 13.97
CA THR A 323 1.14 23.77 12.79
C THR A 323 1.24 22.53 11.92
N THR A 324 0.71 22.63 10.69
CA THR A 324 0.96 21.67 9.61
C THR A 324 1.93 22.26 8.61
N LYS A 325 2.95 21.51 8.21
CA LYS A 325 3.88 21.94 7.15
C LYS A 325 4.26 20.77 6.24
N VAL A 326 4.13 21.01 4.93
CA VAL A 326 4.67 20.12 3.89
C VAL A 326 6.04 20.64 3.48
N LEU A 327 7.06 19.81 3.64
CA LEU A 327 8.43 20.11 3.23
C LEU A 327 8.73 19.48 1.87
N GLN A 328 9.78 19.97 1.21
CA GLN A 328 10.21 19.54 -0.12
C GLN A 328 11.70 19.20 -0.12
N GLY A 329 12.12 18.28 -0.97
CA GLY A 329 13.50 17.78 -1.04
C GLY A 329 13.69 16.51 -0.22
N TYR A 330 14.82 16.37 0.47
CA TYR A 330 15.15 15.17 1.23
C TYR A 330 14.75 15.23 2.71
N ASP A 331 14.47 14.06 3.30
CA ASP A 331 13.89 13.90 4.64
C ASP A 331 14.74 14.40 5.81
N GLU A 332 16.04 14.64 5.66
CA GLU A 332 16.91 15.28 6.66
C GLU A 332 16.38 16.66 7.11
N LYS A 333 15.57 17.31 6.26
CA LYS A 333 14.86 18.54 6.61
C LYS A 333 13.84 18.36 7.74
N LEU A 334 13.31 17.16 7.96
CA LEU A 334 12.47 16.86 9.13
C LEU A 334 13.25 17.04 10.43
N ALA A 335 14.49 16.54 10.47
CA ALA A 335 15.37 16.76 11.62
C ALA A 335 15.73 18.25 11.74
N GLN A 336 16.11 18.92 10.66
CA GLN A 336 16.42 20.37 10.66
C GLN A 336 15.23 21.22 11.16
N TYR A 337 14.00 20.81 10.87
CA TYR A 337 12.81 21.55 11.30
C TYR A 337 12.68 21.63 12.83
N LEU A 338 13.20 20.64 13.57
CA LEU A 338 13.19 20.66 15.04
C LEU A 338 13.93 21.87 15.62
N ASP A 339 14.90 22.46 14.90
CA ASP A 339 15.61 23.67 15.34
C ASP A 339 14.73 24.92 15.34
N THR A 340 13.63 24.90 14.56
CA THR A 340 12.69 26.02 14.43
C THR A 340 11.59 25.98 15.48
N ILE A 341 11.39 24.83 16.12
CA ILE A 341 10.34 24.64 17.11
C ILE A 341 10.77 25.39 18.37
N LYS A 342 9.99 26.42 18.71
CA LYS A 342 10.20 27.16 19.95
C LYS A 342 10.17 26.18 21.10
N LYS A 343 11.22 26.23 21.93
CA LYS A 343 11.34 25.49 23.18
C LYS A 343 10.28 25.99 24.18
N LYS A 344 9.00 25.69 23.92
CA LYS A 344 7.89 25.85 24.86
C LYS A 344 7.96 24.75 25.91
N GLU A 345 7.13 24.87 26.95
CA GLU A 345 7.06 23.90 28.04
C GLU A 345 6.68 22.48 27.58
N LYS A 346 5.84 22.33 26.54
CA LYS A 346 5.42 21.03 26.01
C LYS A 346 5.19 20.98 24.50
N ASN A 347 5.82 20.04 23.78
CA ASN A 347 5.70 19.91 22.32
C ASN A 347 5.42 18.46 21.88
N PHE A 348 4.39 18.27 21.05
CA PHE A 348 4.07 17.00 20.43
C PHE A 348 4.28 17.13 18.93
N ILE A 349 5.28 16.43 18.40
CA ILE A 349 5.83 16.67 17.09
C ILE A 349 5.74 15.41 16.26
N VAL A 350 4.96 15.44 15.19
CA VAL A 350 4.93 14.38 14.20
C VAL A 350 5.84 14.74 13.04
N LEU A 351 6.80 13.86 12.75
CA LEU A 351 7.68 13.92 11.59
C LEU A 351 7.35 12.76 10.66
N HIS A 352 6.81 13.05 9.48
CA HIS A 352 6.35 12.05 8.53
C HIS A 352 7.26 11.98 7.30
N GLN A 353 7.93 10.83 7.15
CA GLN A 353 8.95 10.56 6.15
C GLN A 353 8.35 10.20 4.78
N ARG A 354 9.16 10.28 3.73
CA ARG A 354 8.89 9.78 2.37
C ARG A 354 10.01 8.88 1.83
N ASN A 355 11.20 8.96 2.42
CA ASN A 355 12.45 8.34 1.94
C ASN A 355 12.33 6.94 1.31
N SER A 356 11.78 5.94 2.00
CA SER A 356 11.75 4.56 1.48
C SER A 356 10.52 4.26 0.60
N HIS A 357 9.89 5.28 0.04
CA HIS A 357 8.87 5.15 -1.02
C HIS A 357 9.53 4.87 -2.37
N SER A 358 9.01 3.91 -3.14
CA SER A 358 9.54 3.64 -4.48
C SER A 358 9.24 4.80 -5.44
N ALA A 359 10.16 5.23 -6.32
CA ALA A 359 11.52 4.74 -6.49
C ALA A 359 12.49 5.34 -5.45
N TYR A 360 13.12 4.48 -4.65
CA TYR A 360 13.81 4.84 -3.41
C TYR A 360 14.97 5.83 -3.63
N GLU A 361 15.70 5.69 -4.73
CA GLU A 361 16.82 6.56 -5.09
C GLU A 361 16.41 8.01 -5.37
N HIS A 362 15.14 8.26 -5.72
CA HIS A 362 14.62 9.60 -5.93
C HIS A 362 14.56 10.40 -4.62
N TYR A 363 14.23 9.72 -3.51
CA TYR A 363 14.10 10.33 -2.18
C TYR A 363 15.34 10.12 -1.29
N THR A 364 16.36 9.42 -1.80
CA THR A 364 17.63 9.19 -1.12
C THR A 364 18.73 10.05 -1.74
N PRO A 365 19.42 10.92 -0.95
CA PRO A 365 20.52 11.72 -1.48
C PRO A 365 21.68 10.85 -2.01
N PRO A 366 22.38 11.26 -3.08
CA PRO A 366 23.49 10.48 -3.64
C PRO A 366 24.61 10.14 -2.65
N ALA A 367 24.82 10.95 -1.61
CA ALA A 367 25.79 10.69 -0.55
C ALA A 367 25.51 9.40 0.25
N PHE A 368 24.28 8.88 0.19
CA PHE A 368 23.85 7.64 0.85
C PHE A 368 23.82 6.43 -0.08
N TYR A 369 24.26 6.55 -1.34
CA TYR A 369 24.36 5.42 -2.27
C TYR A 369 25.56 4.51 -1.95
N HIS A 370 25.44 3.75 -0.87
CA HIS A 370 26.45 2.82 -0.38
C HIS A 370 26.43 1.47 -1.11
N TYR A 371 25.23 0.92 -1.33
CA TYR A 371 25.01 -0.31 -2.05
C TYR A 371 24.82 -0.02 -3.55
N PRO A 372 25.49 -0.76 -4.46
CA PRO A 372 25.33 -0.56 -5.89
C PRO A 372 23.93 -1.01 -6.34
N PHE A 373 23.34 -0.25 -7.27
CA PHE A 373 22.02 -0.54 -7.84
C PHE A 373 21.94 -0.18 -9.33
N LYS A 374 22.63 0.88 -9.77
CA LYS A 374 22.62 1.35 -11.15
C LYS A 374 23.17 0.31 -12.13
N GLY A 375 22.44 0.04 -13.20
CA GLY A 375 22.85 -0.88 -14.27
C GLY A 375 22.81 -2.36 -13.88
N LEU A 376 22.24 -2.69 -12.73
CA LEU A 376 22.06 -4.07 -12.28
C LEU A 376 20.69 -4.64 -12.74
N PRO A 377 20.52 -5.97 -12.73
CA PRO A 377 19.21 -6.57 -12.97
C PRO A 377 18.17 -6.11 -11.93
N PHE A 378 16.88 -6.28 -12.25
CA PHE A 378 15.77 -5.69 -11.49
C PHE A 378 15.82 -5.95 -9.98
N HIS A 379 16.09 -7.19 -9.57
CA HIS A 379 16.14 -7.55 -8.15
C HIS A 379 17.24 -6.79 -7.41
N GLU A 380 18.46 -6.82 -7.95
CA GLU A 380 19.62 -6.14 -7.36
C GLU A 380 19.48 -4.62 -7.41
N TYR A 381 18.84 -4.09 -8.45
CA TYR A 381 18.48 -2.68 -8.54
C TYR A 381 17.54 -2.28 -7.41
N MET A 382 16.39 -2.95 -7.27
CA MET A 382 15.38 -2.64 -6.25
C MET A 382 15.95 -2.80 -4.85
N LEU A 383 16.65 -3.90 -4.60
CA LEU A 383 17.27 -4.16 -3.31
C LEU A 383 18.35 -3.11 -3.01
N GLY A 384 19.26 -2.85 -3.95
CA GLY A 384 20.35 -1.90 -3.74
C GLY A 384 19.86 -0.48 -3.43
N SER A 385 18.89 0.03 -4.19
CA SER A 385 18.33 1.36 -3.94
C SER A 385 17.54 1.41 -2.63
N TYR A 386 16.79 0.35 -2.28
CA TYR A 386 16.08 0.26 -1.00
C TYR A 386 17.02 0.21 0.21
N LEU A 387 18.09 -0.60 0.17
CA LEU A 387 19.02 -0.66 1.30
C LEU A 387 19.72 0.68 1.56
N ASN A 388 19.92 1.49 0.51
CA ASN A 388 20.43 2.86 0.64
C ASN A 388 19.41 3.79 1.32
N SER A 389 18.11 3.66 1.00
CA SER A 389 17.07 4.41 1.69
C SER A 389 17.02 4.07 3.18
N ILE A 390 17.18 2.79 3.56
CA ILE A 390 17.27 2.40 4.98
C ILE A 390 18.45 3.06 5.69
N ARG A 391 19.64 3.07 5.07
CA ARG A 391 20.83 3.77 5.63
C ARG A 391 20.58 5.26 5.79
N TYR A 392 19.82 5.87 4.88
CA TYR A 392 19.45 7.27 5.02
C TYR A 392 18.43 7.49 6.16
N THR A 393 17.47 6.58 6.37
CA THR A 393 16.58 6.61 7.55
C THR A 393 17.36 6.51 8.86
N ASP A 394 18.37 5.63 8.92
CA ASP A 394 19.27 5.51 10.08
C ASP A 394 19.96 6.84 10.42
N PHE A 395 20.46 7.56 9.40
CA PHE A 395 21.04 8.89 9.57
C PHE A 395 20.03 9.96 10.02
N ILE A 396 18.80 9.94 9.48
CA ILE A 396 17.75 10.88 9.88
C ILE A 396 17.38 10.65 11.35
N LEU A 397 17.24 9.40 11.77
CA LEU A 397 16.95 9.05 13.16
C LEU A 397 18.09 9.48 14.10
N HIS A 398 19.35 9.27 13.69
CA HIS A 398 20.49 9.81 14.42
C HIS A 398 20.36 11.32 14.64
N SER A 399 20.10 12.07 13.56
CA SER A 399 19.95 13.53 13.62
C SER A 399 18.78 13.97 14.52
N ILE A 400 17.68 13.21 14.52
CA ILE A 400 16.52 13.46 15.39
C ILE A 400 16.87 13.19 16.86
N PHE A 401 17.58 12.10 17.16
CA PHE A 401 17.96 11.75 18.53
C PHE A 401 18.97 12.74 19.11
N GLU A 402 19.91 13.25 18.31
CA GLU A 402 20.82 14.33 18.74
C GLU A 402 20.05 15.62 19.08
N LYS A 403 19.06 15.98 18.26
CA LYS A 403 18.21 17.16 18.53
C LYS A 403 17.31 16.95 19.74
N ALA A 404 16.78 15.74 19.94
CA ALA A 404 16.02 15.36 21.12
C ALA A 404 16.86 15.46 22.41
N ASP A 405 18.14 15.09 22.35
CA ASP A 405 19.11 15.25 23.45
C ASP A 405 19.43 16.72 23.75
N ALA A 406 19.27 17.64 22.78
CA ALA A 406 19.50 19.07 22.94
C ALA A 406 18.24 19.87 23.32
N MET A 407 17.07 19.23 23.35
CA MET A 407 15.82 19.82 23.84
C MET A 407 15.80 19.87 25.38
N PRO A 408 15.21 20.92 25.98
CA PRO A 408 15.07 21.01 27.42
C PRO A 408 14.05 19.99 27.94
N GLY A 409 14.32 19.43 29.12
CA GLY A 409 13.46 18.41 29.74
C GLY A 409 13.64 17.00 29.15
N CYS A 410 12.74 16.11 29.50
CA CYS A 410 12.67 14.78 28.92
C CYS A 410 12.01 14.86 27.54
N THR A 411 12.65 14.22 26.56
CA THR A 411 12.12 14.05 25.20
C THR A 411 12.03 12.56 24.90
N LEU A 412 10.82 12.08 24.62
CA LEU A 412 10.60 10.72 24.12
C LEU A 412 10.42 10.75 22.60
N VAL A 413 11.18 9.92 21.89
CA VAL A 413 11.04 9.74 20.44
C VAL A 413 10.47 8.35 20.17
N PHE A 414 9.31 8.28 19.53
CA PHE A 414 8.69 7.06 19.06
C PHE A 414 8.90 6.97 17.55
N PHE A 415 9.38 5.84 17.05
CA PHE A 415 9.54 5.60 15.62
C PHE A 415 8.92 4.27 15.21
N THR A 416 8.15 4.31 14.13
CA THR A 416 7.65 3.14 13.40
C THR A 416 7.43 3.50 11.94
N SER A 417 7.31 2.51 11.06
CA SER A 417 6.86 2.74 9.67
C SER A 417 5.36 2.56 9.56
N ASP A 418 4.75 3.23 8.60
CA ASP A 418 3.34 3.06 8.24
C ASP A 418 3.01 1.65 7.75
N HIS A 419 3.83 1.04 6.90
CA HIS A 419 3.81 -0.36 6.47
C HIS A 419 5.21 -0.86 6.09
N GLY A 420 5.31 -2.14 5.72
CA GLY A 420 6.53 -2.74 5.20
C GLY A 420 6.69 -2.51 3.70
N GLU A 421 7.64 -3.23 3.11
CA GLU A 421 7.90 -3.23 1.67
C GLU A 421 8.47 -4.60 1.29
N MET A 422 7.89 -5.26 0.29
CA MET A 422 8.38 -6.54 -0.22
C MET A 422 9.49 -6.33 -1.25
N MET A 423 10.47 -7.23 -1.26
CA MET A 423 11.71 -7.17 -2.04
C MET A 423 11.95 -8.41 -2.91
N GLY A 424 10.91 -9.18 -3.21
CA GLY A 424 10.97 -10.35 -4.07
C GLY A 424 11.44 -11.62 -3.37
N GLU A 425 11.37 -11.69 -2.04
CA GLU A 425 11.80 -12.86 -1.27
C GLU A 425 10.91 -14.08 -1.51
N LYS A 426 11.42 -15.27 -1.20
CA LYS A 426 10.63 -16.51 -1.33
C LYS A 426 9.37 -16.51 -0.47
N SER A 427 9.44 -15.95 0.75
CA SER A 427 8.28 -15.78 1.63
C SER A 427 7.23 -14.84 1.03
N GLU A 428 7.67 -13.86 0.26
CA GLU A 428 6.81 -12.88 -0.44
C GLU A 428 6.24 -13.47 -1.74
N HIS A 429 6.63 -14.70 -2.09
CA HIS A 429 6.35 -15.37 -3.36
C HIS A 429 6.86 -14.56 -4.57
N GLY A 430 8.00 -13.89 -4.42
CA GLY A 430 8.62 -13.10 -5.48
C GLY A 430 7.94 -11.76 -5.77
N ARG A 431 7.03 -11.31 -4.89
CA ARG A 431 6.35 -10.01 -5.01
C ARG A 431 7.25 -8.86 -4.56
N TYR A 432 7.06 -7.69 -5.17
CA TYR A 432 7.71 -6.43 -4.80
C TYR A 432 6.68 -5.39 -4.41
N GLY A 433 7.11 -4.38 -3.66
CA GLY A 433 6.27 -3.26 -3.24
C GLY A 433 5.41 -3.59 -2.02
N HIS A 434 4.43 -2.73 -1.77
CA HIS A 434 3.40 -2.91 -0.75
C HIS A 434 2.02 -3.06 -1.42
N VAL A 435 0.92 -2.91 -0.67
CA VAL A 435 -0.50 -3.08 -1.07
C VAL A 435 -1.04 -4.51 -0.84
N TYR A 436 -0.16 -5.51 -0.72
CA TYR A 436 -0.59 -6.88 -0.55
C TYR A 436 -1.07 -7.14 0.87
N LEU A 437 -2.31 -7.59 1.03
CA LEU A 437 -2.83 -8.01 2.33
C LEU A 437 -2.22 -9.35 2.78
N GLY A 438 -0.96 -9.30 3.25
CA GLY A 438 -0.18 -10.41 3.80
C GLY A 438 0.72 -9.92 4.95
N PHE A 439 1.22 -10.82 5.80
CA PHE A 439 2.05 -10.41 6.94
C PHE A 439 3.41 -9.86 6.53
N GLU A 440 3.96 -10.31 5.40
CA GLU A 440 5.24 -9.87 4.85
C GLU A 440 5.27 -8.34 4.65
N ASP A 441 4.15 -7.76 4.23
CA ASP A 441 3.98 -6.33 3.95
C ASP A 441 3.72 -5.46 5.20
N THR A 442 3.73 -6.08 6.39
CA THR A 442 3.27 -5.40 7.62
C THR A 442 4.34 -5.30 8.69
N LYS A 443 5.49 -5.95 8.49
CA LYS A 443 6.55 -6.07 9.50
C LYS A 443 7.36 -4.78 9.60
N VAL A 444 7.00 -3.92 10.54
CA VAL A 444 7.62 -2.59 10.72
C VAL A 444 8.45 -2.53 12.01
N PRO A 445 9.49 -1.68 12.07
CA PRO A 445 10.21 -1.41 13.31
C PRO A 445 9.31 -0.71 14.33
N MET A 446 9.58 -0.92 15.62
CA MET A 446 8.99 -0.20 16.74
C MET A 446 10.13 0.23 17.66
N ILE A 447 10.42 1.51 17.72
CA ILE A 447 11.57 2.06 18.45
C ILE A 447 11.08 3.15 19.40
N ILE A 448 11.60 3.14 20.64
CA ILE A 448 11.44 4.24 21.58
C ILE A 448 12.83 4.67 22.05
N TYR A 449 13.14 5.95 21.90
CA TYR A 449 14.36 6.57 22.40
C TYR A 449 14.03 7.61 23.47
N ALA A 450 14.77 7.59 24.57
CA ALA A 450 14.68 8.57 25.64
C ALA A 450 15.88 9.53 25.60
N SER A 451 15.62 10.83 25.61
CA SER A 451 16.71 11.81 25.63
C SER A 451 17.50 11.80 26.93
N LYS A 452 18.65 12.48 26.96
CA LYS A 452 19.50 12.61 28.16
C LYS A 452 18.77 13.22 29.36
N GLY A 453 17.72 14.00 29.13
CA GLY A 453 16.90 14.61 30.19
C GLY A 453 15.88 13.68 30.83
N CYS A 454 15.70 12.46 30.33
CA CYS A 454 14.72 11.50 30.86
C CYS A 454 15.30 10.63 31.99
N ASN A 455 14.44 10.28 32.94
CA ASN A 455 14.76 9.27 33.94
C ASN A 455 14.70 7.86 33.30
N VAL A 456 15.83 7.15 33.30
CA VAL A 456 15.97 5.83 32.68
C VAL A 456 15.16 4.75 33.40
N GLU A 457 15.11 4.76 34.74
CA GLU A 457 14.35 3.78 35.50
C GLU A 457 12.84 3.92 35.24
N GLN A 458 12.35 5.16 35.23
CA GLN A 458 10.98 5.44 34.85
C GLN A 458 10.71 5.02 33.39
N PHE A 459 11.64 5.27 32.48
CA PHE A 459 11.51 4.86 31.09
C PHE A 459 11.29 3.34 30.93
N HIS A 460 12.07 2.51 31.64
CA HIS A 460 11.91 1.04 31.63
C HIS A 460 10.68 0.56 32.43
N HIS A 461 10.24 1.30 33.43
CA HIS A 461 8.98 1.02 34.13
C HIS A 461 7.77 1.28 33.22
N GLU A 462 7.81 2.35 32.42
CA GLU A 462 6.66 2.79 31.65
C GLU A 462 6.52 2.08 30.30
N PHE A 463 7.63 1.67 29.68
CA PHE A 463 7.66 1.06 28.35
C PHE A 463 8.36 -0.29 28.34
N ASN A 464 7.78 -1.24 27.62
CA ASN A 464 8.34 -2.56 27.44
C ASN A 464 8.15 -3.02 25.99
N LEU A 465 9.26 -3.20 25.27
CA LEU A 465 9.33 -3.71 23.90
C LEU A 465 9.99 -5.09 23.82
N SER A 466 9.76 -5.97 24.79
CA SER A 466 10.31 -7.35 24.81
C SER A 466 9.61 -8.33 23.84
N HIS A 467 8.50 -7.93 23.23
CA HIS A 467 7.68 -8.78 22.39
C HIS A 467 7.23 -8.05 21.12
N ILE A 468 6.73 -8.83 20.16
CA ILE A 468 6.09 -8.31 18.95
C ILE A 468 4.79 -7.62 19.34
N ILE A 469 4.55 -6.43 18.79
CA ILE A 469 3.37 -5.61 19.09
C ILE A 469 2.65 -5.16 17.81
N SER A 470 1.40 -4.75 17.93
CA SER A 470 0.69 -4.06 16.85
C SER A 470 0.92 -2.55 16.90
N HIS A 471 0.74 -1.87 15.77
CA HIS A 471 0.59 -0.41 15.72
C HIS A 471 -0.42 0.12 16.74
N TYR A 472 -1.54 -0.59 16.96
CA TYR A 472 -2.53 -0.20 17.97
C TYR A 472 -1.93 -0.19 19.39
N GLN A 473 -1.16 -1.21 19.76
CA GLN A 473 -0.47 -1.25 21.05
C GLN A 473 0.62 -0.18 21.16
N PHE A 474 1.38 0.03 20.09
CA PHE A 474 2.41 1.07 20.06
C PHE A 474 1.81 2.47 20.21
N GLY A 475 0.69 2.75 19.52
CA GLY A 475 -0.07 3.99 19.70
C GLY A 475 -0.64 4.15 21.11
N LYS A 476 -1.10 3.08 21.78
CA LYS A 476 -1.50 3.13 23.20
C LYS A 476 -0.32 3.51 24.11
N MET A 477 0.92 3.13 23.78
CA MET A 477 2.11 3.58 24.52
C MET A 477 2.33 5.10 24.37
N ILE A 478 2.08 5.67 23.19
CA ILE A 478 2.14 7.12 22.98
C ILE A 478 1.03 7.83 23.77
N ALA A 479 -0.19 7.31 23.76
CA ALA A 479 -1.28 7.84 24.58
C ALA A 479 -0.95 7.80 26.08
N LYS A 480 -0.30 6.72 26.54
CA LYS A 480 0.22 6.60 27.91
C LYS A 480 1.29 7.66 28.21
N ALA A 481 2.20 7.93 27.28
CA ALA A 481 3.18 9.01 27.42
C ALA A 481 2.52 10.39 27.56
N LEU A 482 1.36 10.58 26.93
CA LEU A 482 0.51 11.76 27.09
C LEU A 482 -0.33 11.76 28.38
N GLY A 483 -0.25 10.72 29.21
CA GLY A 483 -1.00 10.61 30.47
C GLY A 483 -2.44 10.09 30.31
N TYR A 484 -2.72 9.38 29.21
CA TYR A 484 -4.02 8.77 28.93
C TYR A 484 -3.97 7.24 28.97
N GLU A 485 -5.07 6.66 29.47
CA GLU A 485 -5.40 5.25 29.29
C GLU A 485 -6.52 5.12 28.26
N ILE A 486 -6.28 4.31 27.22
CA ILE A 486 -7.25 4.02 26.17
C ILE A 486 -7.87 2.65 26.44
N ILE A 487 -9.13 2.66 26.84
CA ILE A 487 -9.90 1.45 27.14
C ILE A 487 -10.86 1.23 25.99
N ASN A 488 -10.64 0.17 25.22
CA ASN A 488 -11.56 -0.27 24.18
C ASN A 488 -12.36 -1.48 24.70
N PRO A 489 -13.66 -1.34 25.01
CA PRO A 489 -14.47 -2.44 25.56
C PRO A 489 -14.72 -3.60 24.58
N ASN A 490 -14.23 -3.49 23.34
CA ASN A 490 -14.32 -4.52 22.31
C ASN A 490 -13.00 -5.32 22.17
N GLU A 491 -11.98 -5.04 22.99
CA GLU A 491 -10.73 -5.82 23.01
C GLU A 491 -10.98 -7.26 23.44
N ASP A 492 -10.51 -8.21 22.63
CA ASP A 492 -10.63 -9.67 22.86
C ASP A 492 -9.28 -10.40 22.66
N GLY A 493 -8.17 -9.65 22.66
CA GLY A 493 -6.83 -10.15 22.37
C GLY A 493 -6.51 -10.37 20.89
N THR A 494 -7.45 -10.06 19.98
CA THR A 494 -7.21 -10.04 18.53
C THR A 494 -6.60 -8.71 18.10
N TYR A 495 -5.77 -8.73 17.08
CA TYR A 495 -5.22 -7.55 16.41
C TYR A 495 -5.50 -7.65 14.92
N TYR A 496 -5.40 -6.53 14.23
CA TYR A 496 -5.84 -6.42 12.85
C TYR A 496 -4.84 -5.65 11.99
N VAL A 497 -4.79 -6.02 10.72
CA VAL A 497 -4.15 -5.24 9.66
C VAL A 497 -5.22 -5.01 8.59
N ASN A 498 -5.47 -3.76 8.23
CA ASN A 498 -6.39 -3.43 7.15
C ASN A 498 -5.73 -3.64 5.77
N GLY A 499 -6.53 -4.01 4.78
CA GLY A 499 -6.13 -3.82 3.38
C GLY A 499 -6.16 -2.33 3.02
N ILE A 500 -6.32 -2.06 1.74
CA ILE A 500 -6.35 -0.70 1.15
C ILE A 500 -7.61 0.14 1.44
N ASP A 501 -8.43 -0.28 2.41
CA ASP A 501 -9.68 0.39 2.74
C ASP A 501 -9.77 0.50 4.25
N ILE A 502 -9.76 1.73 4.74
CA ILE A 502 -9.73 2.04 6.16
C ILE A 502 -10.95 1.53 6.92
N SER A 503 -12.06 1.24 6.24
CA SER A 503 -13.26 0.62 6.83
C SER A 503 -13.19 -0.91 6.91
N GLY A 504 -12.11 -1.52 6.42
CA GLY A 504 -11.92 -2.97 6.35
C GLY A 504 -12.71 -3.65 5.23
N ASN A 505 -13.49 -2.91 4.43
CA ASN A 505 -14.32 -3.51 3.39
C ASN A 505 -13.50 -4.09 2.23
N ALA A 506 -12.24 -3.69 2.06
CA ALA A 506 -11.30 -4.32 1.12
C ALA A 506 -10.66 -5.61 1.64
N GLY A 507 -11.04 -6.06 2.84
CA GLY A 507 -10.39 -7.17 3.53
C GLY A 507 -9.47 -6.69 4.65
N PHE A 508 -9.21 -7.58 5.59
CA PHE A 508 -8.29 -7.37 6.70
C PHE A 508 -7.74 -8.73 7.17
N ILE A 509 -6.56 -8.72 7.78
CA ILE A 509 -6.00 -9.86 8.52
C ILE A 509 -6.39 -9.70 9.98
N SER A 510 -6.75 -10.79 10.63
CA SER A 510 -6.87 -10.86 12.09
C SER A 510 -5.89 -11.87 12.65
N TYR A 511 -5.24 -11.52 13.76
CA TYR A 511 -4.24 -12.36 14.40
C TYR A 511 -4.28 -12.22 15.92
N LYS A 512 -3.84 -13.25 16.63
CA LYS A 512 -3.61 -13.17 18.08
C LYS A 512 -2.11 -13.03 18.33
N LYS A 513 -1.75 -12.56 19.52
CA LYS A 513 -0.38 -12.27 20.02
C LYS A 513 0.69 -13.38 19.85
N ARG A 514 0.36 -14.53 19.23
CA ARG A 514 1.18 -15.74 19.09
C ARG A 514 1.70 -16.02 17.67
N HIS A 515 1.62 -15.09 16.73
CA HIS A 515 2.28 -15.28 15.44
C HIS A 515 3.67 -14.63 15.46
N PRO A 516 4.76 -15.42 15.62
CA PRO A 516 6.12 -14.95 15.41
C PRO A 516 6.41 -14.64 13.94
#